data_AF-A0A7V4L8A9-F1
#
_entry.id   AF-A0A7V4L8A9-F1
#
_cell.length_a   1.000
_cell.length_b   1.000
_cell.length_c   1.000
_cell.angle_alpha   90.00
_cell.angle_beta   90.00
_cell.angle_gamma   90.00
#
_symmetry.space_group_name_H-M   'P 1'
#
loop_
_entity.id
_entity.type
_entity.pdbx_description
1 polymer ?
#
loop_
_entity_poly.entity_id
_entity_poly.type
_entity_poly.pdbx_seq_one_letter_code
_entity_poly.pdbx_strand_id
1 'polypeptide(L)'
;MKGATGLGTCAPAPKGATYCSDGLDGTVCEACNSCCSRLCAPYAATGVRVCQPASGCRVNGDLCRKNSDCCGAAGTGLPGEGNVECEIQPGKAIGICRNPRSCNPQGNVCHIKDYACTDTSSSSARNNCCGATGNSGVCQVDNLGVPRCNGLGTNCRIAGETCASSNDCCNQAPCVPDAAGILRCYAVPGGSDGGVPGPICVPKGGSCSINADCCPGATCVQKVGSTQGVCGDATPPPGTDPAKDAGTPGSDAPAPICAEYGQICKTSADCCNGISCWNGKCMDQIIY
;
A
#
# COMPACT_ATOMS: atom_id res chain seq x y z
N MET A 1 1.20 22.43 -9.13
CA MET A 1 1.84 23.68 -9.58
C MET A 1 2.77 24.16 -8.47
N LYS A 2 3.95 24.73 -8.77
CA LYS A 2 4.83 25.30 -7.73
C LYS A 2 4.32 26.71 -7.39
N GLY A 3 3.60 26.83 -6.29
CA GLY A 3 3.36 28.09 -5.59
C GLY A 3 4.37 28.24 -4.45
N ALA A 4 4.85 29.47 -4.26
CA ALA A 4 5.75 29.87 -3.19
C ALA A 4 5.32 29.33 -1.82
N THR A 5 6.24 28.67 -1.09
CA THR A 5 6.11 28.28 0.34
C THR A 5 4.74 27.72 0.75
N GLY A 6 4.04 27.08 -0.17
CA GLY A 6 2.65 26.70 -0.05
C GLY A 6 2.47 25.24 -0.40
N LEU A 7 1.58 24.59 0.35
CA LEU A 7 1.15 23.22 0.12
C LEU A 7 0.65 23.09 -1.32
N GLY A 8 0.96 21.96 -1.97
CA GLY A 8 0.56 21.74 -3.35
C GLY A 8 -0.95 21.93 -3.54
N THR A 9 -1.38 22.41 -4.70
CA THR A 9 -2.80 22.50 -5.03
C THR A 9 -3.35 21.12 -5.37
N CYS A 10 -4.54 20.78 -4.85
CA CYS A 10 -5.28 19.62 -5.33
C CYS A 10 -5.55 19.74 -6.83
N ALA A 11 -5.48 18.62 -7.53
CA ALA A 11 -5.80 18.53 -8.94
C ALA A 11 -6.51 17.20 -9.21
N PRO A 12 -7.33 17.11 -10.27
CA PRO A 12 -7.86 15.83 -10.70
C PRO A 12 -6.74 14.81 -10.94
N ALA A 13 -7.03 13.54 -10.64
CA ALA A 13 -6.16 12.42 -10.97
C ALA A 13 -5.73 12.48 -12.46
N PRO A 14 -4.47 12.17 -12.79
CA PRO A 14 -4.08 11.94 -14.17
C PRO A 14 -4.92 10.80 -14.76
N LYS A 15 -5.37 10.97 -16.00
CA LYS A 15 -6.08 9.92 -16.74
C LYS A 15 -5.12 9.16 -17.63
N GLY A 16 -5.32 7.86 -17.75
CA GLY A 16 -4.64 7.03 -18.75
C GLY A 16 -5.12 5.59 -18.72
N ALA A 17 -4.41 4.70 -19.42
CA ALA A 17 -4.82 3.31 -19.56
C ALA A 17 -4.54 2.52 -18.27
N THR A 18 -5.54 2.46 -17.40
CA THR A 18 -5.55 1.70 -16.14
C THR A 18 -6.64 0.62 -16.22
N TYR A 19 -6.45 -0.52 -15.55
CA TYR A 19 -7.48 -1.57 -15.46
C TYR A 19 -8.37 -1.41 -14.21
N CYS A 20 -8.45 -0.20 -13.64
CA CYS A 20 -9.26 0.14 -12.47
C CYS A 20 -10.17 1.34 -12.78
N SER A 21 -11.22 1.56 -11.99
CA SER A 21 -12.14 2.69 -12.18
C SER A 21 -11.63 3.98 -11.52
N ASP A 22 -10.35 4.28 -11.71
CA ASP A 22 -9.66 5.49 -11.23
C ASP A 22 -9.63 5.72 -9.70
N GLY A 23 -10.00 4.74 -8.87
CA GLY A 23 -9.87 4.82 -7.42
C GLY A 23 -8.42 4.71 -6.96
N LEU A 24 -7.72 5.84 -6.93
CA LEU A 24 -6.35 5.98 -6.42
C LEU A 24 -6.31 5.85 -4.90
N ASP A 25 -5.13 5.55 -4.35
CA ASP A 25 -4.87 5.55 -2.91
C ASP A 25 -5.46 6.78 -2.19
N GLY A 26 -6.24 6.53 -1.14
CA GLY A 26 -6.92 7.55 -0.34
C GLY A 26 -8.27 8.03 -0.90
N THR A 27 -8.68 7.58 -2.09
CA THR A 27 -10.03 7.89 -2.63
C THR A 27 -11.09 7.17 -1.81
N VAL A 28 -12.15 7.88 -1.40
CA VAL A 28 -13.31 7.25 -0.74
C VAL A 28 -13.93 6.20 -1.65
N CYS A 29 -14.27 5.06 -1.08
CA CYS A 29 -14.79 3.92 -1.83
C CYS A 29 -15.92 3.24 -1.07
N GLU A 30 -16.81 2.61 -1.84
CA GLU A 30 -17.89 1.77 -1.31
C GLU A 30 -17.63 0.29 -1.59
N ALA A 31 -16.83 0.00 -2.62
CA ALA A 31 -16.52 -1.35 -3.07
C ALA A 31 -15.03 -1.51 -3.40
N CYS A 32 -14.50 -2.71 -3.26
CA CYS A 32 -13.09 -2.97 -3.52
C CYS A 32 -12.71 -2.88 -4.99
N ASN A 33 -13.59 -3.30 -5.89
CA ASN A 33 -13.32 -3.25 -7.32
C ASN A 33 -13.14 -1.82 -7.85
N SER A 34 -13.56 -0.79 -7.09
CA SER A 34 -13.38 0.60 -7.49
C SER A 34 -11.95 1.10 -7.32
N CYS A 35 -11.16 0.43 -6.47
CA CYS A 35 -9.81 0.82 -6.13
C CYS A 35 -8.77 0.16 -7.04
N CYS A 36 -7.73 0.88 -7.42
CA CYS A 36 -6.63 0.32 -8.21
C CYS A 36 -5.88 -0.78 -7.45
N SER A 37 -5.68 -0.59 -6.14
CA SER A 37 -5.21 -1.61 -5.20
C SER A 37 -6.19 -2.76 -4.97
N ARG A 38 -7.44 -2.64 -5.42
CA ARG A 38 -8.52 -3.61 -5.16
C ARG A 38 -8.86 -3.78 -3.68
N LEU A 39 -8.49 -2.82 -2.84
CA LEU A 39 -8.76 -2.88 -1.41
C LEU A 39 -9.47 -1.60 -0.97
N CYS A 40 -10.71 -1.75 -0.55
CA CYS A 40 -11.52 -0.70 0.03
C CYS A 40 -11.75 -0.99 1.51
N ALA A 41 -11.05 -0.28 2.39
CA ALA A 41 -11.09 -0.55 3.82
C ALA A 41 -10.98 0.74 4.65
N PRO A 42 -11.35 0.71 5.94
CA PRO A 42 -11.36 1.91 6.78
C PRO A 42 -10.01 2.62 6.85
N TYR A 43 -10.06 3.95 6.78
CA TYR A 43 -8.92 4.82 7.01
C TYR A 43 -8.81 5.20 8.49
N ALA A 44 -7.71 4.79 9.12
CA ALA A 44 -7.41 5.09 10.51
C ALA A 44 -8.62 4.85 11.44
N ALA A 45 -8.77 5.65 12.50
CA ALA A 45 -9.92 5.59 13.41
C ALA A 45 -11.20 6.26 12.87
N THR A 46 -11.22 6.74 11.61
CA THR A 46 -12.36 7.50 11.07
C THR A 46 -13.55 6.63 10.66
N GLY A 47 -13.31 5.34 10.38
CA GLY A 47 -14.31 4.43 9.83
C GLY A 47 -14.65 4.65 8.36
N VAL A 48 -14.26 5.78 7.76
CA VAL A 48 -14.46 6.06 6.33
C VAL A 48 -13.61 5.10 5.52
N ARG A 49 -14.22 4.40 4.57
CA ARG A 49 -13.50 3.47 3.69
C ARG A 49 -12.85 4.24 2.55
N VAL A 50 -11.58 3.93 2.32
CA VAL A 50 -10.80 4.49 1.22
C VAL A 50 -10.06 3.37 0.49
N CYS A 51 -9.67 3.66 -0.74
CA CYS A 51 -8.73 2.83 -1.48
C CYS A 51 -7.42 2.79 -0.71
N GLN A 52 -7.16 1.65 -0.09
CA GLN A 52 -5.96 1.47 0.72
C GLN A 52 -4.75 1.37 -0.21
N PRO A 53 -3.63 2.03 0.13
CA PRO A 53 -2.41 1.88 -0.63
C PRO A 53 -1.88 0.45 -0.52
N ALA A 54 -1.38 -0.05 -1.64
CA ALA A 54 -0.70 -1.33 -1.67
C ALA A 54 0.71 -1.18 -1.07
N SER A 55 1.12 -2.06 -0.14
CA SER A 55 2.51 -2.12 0.36
C SER A 55 3.55 -2.22 -0.78
N GLY A 56 4.70 -1.57 -0.59
CA GLY A 56 5.83 -1.62 -1.53
C GLY A 56 5.69 -0.72 -2.76
N CYS A 57 5.81 -1.32 -3.93
CA CYS A 57 5.69 -0.66 -5.23
C CYS A 57 4.25 -0.20 -5.50
N ARG A 58 4.13 0.85 -6.30
CA ARG A 58 2.84 1.38 -6.76
C ARG A 58 2.26 0.49 -7.85
N VAL A 59 1.02 0.06 -7.67
CA VAL A 59 0.36 -0.86 -8.59
C VAL A 59 -0.17 -0.12 -9.81
N ASN A 60 -0.63 -0.85 -10.83
CA ASN A 60 -1.21 -0.20 -12.01
C ASN A 60 -2.38 0.72 -11.61
N GLY A 61 -2.36 1.93 -12.15
CA GLY A 61 -3.32 2.98 -11.86
C GLY A 61 -2.87 3.97 -10.79
N ASP A 62 -1.97 3.58 -9.89
CA ASP A 62 -1.50 4.47 -8.82
C ASP A 62 -0.66 5.64 -9.34
N LEU A 63 -0.55 6.68 -8.51
CA LEU A 63 0.28 7.85 -8.80
C LEU A 63 1.76 7.52 -8.73
N CYS A 64 2.52 8.09 -9.67
CA CYS A 64 3.97 7.92 -9.74
C CYS A 64 4.67 9.20 -10.20
N ARG A 65 5.98 9.29 -9.94
CA ARG A 65 6.88 10.34 -10.44
C ARG A 65 7.91 9.81 -11.43
N LYS A 66 8.21 8.52 -11.36
CA LYS A 66 9.23 7.85 -12.17
C LYS A 66 8.90 6.37 -12.26
N ASN A 67 9.47 5.70 -13.26
CA ASN A 67 9.24 4.27 -13.48
C ASN A 67 9.62 3.41 -12.26
N SER A 68 10.61 3.84 -11.48
CA SER A 68 11.04 3.10 -10.29
C SER A 68 10.03 3.12 -9.13
N ASP A 69 8.98 3.94 -9.21
CA ASP A 69 7.90 3.91 -8.22
C ASP A 69 6.93 2.74 -8.47
N CYS A 70 6.79 2.31 -9.72
CA CYS A 70 5.79 1.35 -10.15
C CYS A 70 6.30 -0.09 -10.05
N CYS A 71 5.38 -1.03 -9.81
CA CYS A 71 5.69 -2.46 -9.82
C CYS A 71 6.22 -2.90 -11.18
N GLY A 72 7.36 -3.62 -11.19
CA GLY A 72 8.08 -4.00 -12.41
C GLY A 72 9.14 -2.99 -12.87
N ALA A 73 9.59 -2.10 -11.98
CA ALA A 73 10.77 -1.28 -12.21
C ALA A 73 12.00 -2.13 -12.61
N ALA A 74 12.84 -1.59 -13.50
CA ALA A 74 14.08 -2.23 -13.91
C ALA A 74 15.12 -2.27 -12.77
N GLY A 75 16.01 -3.27 -12.79
CA GLY A 75 17.09 -3.41 -11.83
C GLY A 75 16.66 -4.04 -10.51
N THR A 76 15.50 -4.70 -10.49
CA THR A 76 14.98 -5.41 -9.31
C THR A 76 15.37 -6.89 -9.34
N GLY A 77 15.63 -7.46 -10.53
CA GLY A 77 15.81 -8.90 -10.71
C GLY A 77 14.55 -9.70 -10.39
N LEU A 78 13.38 -9.05 -10.34
CA LEU A 78 12.10 -9.68 -10.07
C LEU A 78 11.36 -10.00 -11.39
N PRO A 79 10.46 -11.00 -11.39
CA PRO A 79 9.67 -11.35 -12.57
C PRO A 79 8.98 -10.14 -13.20
N GLY A 80 9.24 -9.92 -14.49
CA GLY A 80 8.62 -8.83 -15.25
C GLY A 80 9.27 -7.46 -15.10
N GLU A 81 10.46 -7.34 -14.51
CA GLU A 81 11.18 -6.07 -14.43
C GLU A 81 11.36 -5.39 -15.79
N GLY A 82 11.42 -4.05 -15.78
CA GLY A 82 11.56 -3.22 -16.98
C GLY A 82 10.31 -3.07 -17.85
N ASN A 83 9.19 -3.72 -17.50
CA ASN A 83 7.95 -3.68 -18.29
C ASN A 83 6.96 -2.58 -17.88
N VAL A 84 7.32 -1.73 -16.91
CA VAL A 84 6.46 -0.67 -16.39
C VAL A 84 6.89 0.71 -16.86
N GLU A 85 5.93 1.63 -16.93
CA GLU A 85 6.19 3.05 -17.18
C GLU A 85 5.31 3.89 -16.28
N CYS A 86 5.89 4.95 -15.72
CA CYS A 86 5.16 6.04 -15.13
C CYS A 86 4.76 7.01 -16.25
N GLU A 87 3.49 6.96 -16.67
CA GLU A 87 2.99 7.78 -17.76
C GLU A 87 2.67 9.18 -17.25
N ILE A 88 3.59 10.12 -17.51
CA ILE A 88 3.46 11.52 -17.10
C ILE A 88 3.03 12.34 -18.31
N GLN A 89 1.83 12.94 -18.24
CA GLN A 89 1.33 13.81 -19.30
C GLN A 89 2.21 15.07 -19.46
N PRO A 90 2.31 15.64 -20.68
CA PRO A 90 3.09 16.86 -20.91
C PRO A 90 2.75 17.99 -19.94
N GLY A 91 3.77 18.60 -19.35
CA GLY A 91 3.62 19.69 -18.38
C GLY A 91 3.15 19.28 -16.98
N LYS A 92 3.03 17.97 -16.69
CA LYS A 92 2.74 17.45 -15.34
C LYS A 92 4.00 16.92 -14.66
N ALA A 93 3.95 16.83 -13.33
CA ALA A 93 5.03 16.30 -12.49
C ALA A 93 4.70 14.94 -11.88
N ILE A 94 3.43 14.53 -11.96
CA ILE A 94 2.89 13.27 -11.45
C ILE A 94 2.17 12.60 -12.61
N GLY A 95 2.42 11.31 -12.77
CA GLY A 95 1.77 10.44 -13.74
C GLY A 95 1.03 9.31 -13.04
N ILE A 96 0.69 8.30 -13.83
CA ILE A 96 0.12 7.03 -13.35
C ILE A 96 0.99 5.85 -13.75
N CYS A 97 1.05 4.83 -12.92
CA CYS A 97 1.64 3.56 -13.29
C CYS A 97 0.75 2.89 -14.34
N ARG A 98 1.18 2.94 -15.60
CA ARG A 98 0.36 2.39 -16.69
C ARG A 98 0.33 0.87 -16.64
N ASN A 99 -0.67 0.30 -17.28
CA ASN A 99 -0.73 -1.13 -17.53
C ASN A 99 0.51 -1.64 -18.29
N PRO A 100 1.14 -2.75 -17.85
CA PRO A 100 2.29 -3.32 -18.53
C PRO A 100 1.87 -3.88 -19.90
N ARG A 101 2.75 -3.72 -20.89
CA ARG A 101 2.46 -4.08 -22.29
C ARG A 101 2.42 -5.59 -22.55
N SER A 102 3.02 -6.40 -21.68
CA SER A 102 3.15 -7.85 -21.86
C SER A 102 2.44 -8.64 -20.75
N CYS A 103 3.06 -8.71 -19.57
CA CYS A 103 2.59 -9.46 -18.39
C CYS A 103 2.57 -8.57 -17.15
N ASN A 104 1.83 -8.97 -16.11
CA ASN A 104 1.83 -8.28 -14.82
C ASN A 104 3.10 -8.65 -14.02
N PRO A 105 3.97 -7.67 -13.72
CA PRO A 105 5.21 -7.93 -12.98
C PRO A 105 4.95 -8.27 -11.51
N GLN A 106 5.99 -8.75 -10.83
CA GLN A 106 5.98 -9.01 -9.38
C GLN A 106 5.40 -7.83 -8.60
N GLY A 107 4.57 -8.13 -7.60
CA GLY A 107 3.94 -7.15 -6.71
C GLY A 107 2.78 -6.37 -7.32
N ASN A 108 2.57 -6.45 -8.64
CA ASN A 108 1.46 -5.77 -9.31
C ASN A 108 0.14 -6.53 -9.14
N VAL A 109 -0.97 -5.82 -9.31
CA VAL A 109 -2.31 -6.39 -9.15
C VAL A 109 -2.59 -7.45 -10.21
N CYS A 110 -3.15 -8.58 -9.78
CA CYS A 110 -3.49 -9.72 -10.63
C CYS A 110 -4.96 -10.12 -10.49
N HIS A 111 -5.42 -10.97 -11.41
CA HIS A 111 -6.78 -11.50 -11.41
C HIS A 111 -6.95 -12.62 -10.39
N ILE A 112 -7.76 -12.40 -9.36
CA ILE A 112 -8.20 -13.43 -8.42
C ILE A 112 -9.72 -13.36 -8.26
N LYS A 113 -10.34 -14.50 -7.98
CA LYS A 113 -11.75 -14.59 -7.57
C LYS A 113 -11.84 -14.79 -6.06
N ASP A 114 -12.97 -14.40 -5.49
CA ASP A 114 -13.34 -14.72 -4.10
C ASP A 114 -12.22 -14.40 -3.10
N TYR A 115 -11.73 -13.15 -3.14
CA TYR A 115 -10.68 -12.66 -2.22
C TYR A 115 -11.27 -11.82 -1.09
N ALA A 116 -10.40 -11.22 -0.26
CA ALA A 116 -10.74 -10.44 0.94
C ALA A 116 -11.93 -9.47 0.82
N CYS A 117 -12.25 -9.05 -0.40
CA CYS A 117 -13.41 -8.26 -0.74
C CYS A 117 -14.57 -9.14 -1.21
N THR A 118 -15.51 -9.39 -0.31
CA THR A 118 -16.71 -10.20 -0.55
C THR A 118 -17.76 -9.52 -1.44
N ASP A 119 -17.58 -8.23 -1.76
CA ASP A 119 -18.51 -7.44 -2.59
C ASP A 119 -18.44 -7.79 -4.08
N THR A 120 -17.32 -8.35 -4.54
CA THR A 120 -17.06 -8.62 -5.95
C THR A 120 -16.19 -9.86 -6.12
N SER A 121 -16.77 -10.88 -6.74
CA SER A 121 -16.18 -12.22 -6.94
C SER A 121 -15.02 -12.28 -7.94
N SER A 122 -14.41 -11.13 -8.32
CA SER A 122 -13.26 -11.06 -9.23
C SER A 122 -12.57 -9.69 -9.22
N SER A 123 -11.25 -9.64 -9.10
CA SER A 123 -10.51 -8.43 -9.47
C SER A 123 -10.51 -8.27 -11.01
N SER A 124 -10.88 -7.11 -11.54
CA SER A 124 -10.92 -6.83 -13.00
C SER A 124 -9.53 -6.70 -13.65
N ALA A 125 -8.49 -7.25 -13.00
CA ALA A 125 -7.13 -7.23 -13.49
C ALA A 125 -6.87 -8.35 -14.51
N ARG A 126 -5.74 -8.29 -15.21
CA ARG A 126 -5.34 -9.35 -16.15
C ARG A 126 -4.81 -10.57 -15.38
N ASN A 127 -5.16 -11.77 -15.86
CA ASN A 127 -4.67 -13.04 -15.30
C ASN A 127 -3.37 -13.52 -15.98
N ASN A 128 -2.33 -12.69 -15.94
CA ASN A 128 -1.09 -12.93 -16.69
C ASN A 128 0.15 -12.47 -15.93
N CYS A 129 0.35 -12.97 -14.71
CA CYS A 129 1.60 -12.74 -13.99
C CYS A 129 2.82 -13.18 -14.83
N CYS A 130 3.90 -12.41 -14.77
CA CYS A 130 5.10 -12.69 -15.55
C CYS A 130 5.71 -14.03 -15.14
N GLY A 131 5.96 -14.89 -16.14
CA GLY A 131 6.44 -16.26 -15.92
C GLY A 131 5.36 -17.27 -15.51
N ALA A 132 4.11 -16.82 -15.33
CA ALA A 132 3.03 -17.66 -14.83
C ALA A 132 1.65 -17.14 -15.30
N THR A 133 1.27 -17.51 -16.53
CA THR A 133 -0.01 -17.15 -17.13
C THR A 133 -1.14 -18.05 -16.65
N GLY A 134 -2.35 -17.50 -16.49
CA GLY A 134 -3.51 -18.26 -16.02
C GLY A 134 -3.46 -18.56 -14.52
N ASN A 135 -4.46 -19.30 -14.03
CA ASN A 135 -4.64 -19.70 -12.62
C ASN A 135 -3.57 -20.68 -12.10
N SER A 136 -2.29 -20.36 -12.34
CA SER A 136 -1.09 -21.11 -11.98
C SER A 136 -0.76 -21.06 -10.48
N GLY A 137 -1.55 -20.33 -9.68
CA GLY A 137 -1.33 -20.12 -8.25
C GLY A 137 -0.36 -18.99 -7.91
N VAL A 138 0.21 -18.30 -8.92
CA VAL A 138 1.12 -17.15 -8.72
C VAL A 138 0.36 -15.88 -8.34
N CYS A 139 -0.89 -15.73 -8.76
CA CYS A 139 -1.74 -14.65 -8.26
C CYS A 139 -2.24 -15.00 -6.86
N GLN A 140 -1.80 -14.25 -5.86
CA GLN A 140 -2.10 -14.51 -4.45
C GLN A 140 -2.52 -13.22 -3.76
N VAL A 141 -3.40 -13.32 -2.77
CA VAL A 141 -3.65 -12.19 -1.86
C VAL A 141 -2.42 -11.93 -1.01
N ASP A 142 -2.07 -10.65 -0.89
CA ASP A 142 -1.05 -10.21 0.03
C ASP A 142 -1.59 -10.20 1.48
N ASN A 143 -0.74 -9.84 2.44
CA ASN A 143 -1.10 -9.86 3.85
C ASN A 143 -2.14 -8.80 4.27
N LEU A 144 -2.63 -7.98 3.33
CA LEU A 144 -3.68 -6.98 3.52
C LEU A 144 -4.94 -7.28 2.69
N GLY A 145 -4.90 -8.34 1.89
CA GLY A 145 -5.99 -8.75 1.00
C GLY A 145 -5.89 -8.21 -0.43
N VAL A 146 -4.81 -7.52 -0.82
CA VAL A 146 -4.59 -7.05 -2.19
C VAL A 146 -4.13 -8.23 -3.06
N PRO A 147 -4.79 -8.53 -4.19
CA PRO A 147 -4.37 -9.62 -5.07
C PRO A 147 -3.16 -9.21 -5.91
N ARG A 148 -2.02 -9.87 -5.72
CA ARG A 148 -0.74 -9.55 -6.37
C ARG A 148 -0.08 -10.75 -7.04
N CYS A 149 0.69 -10.45 -8.09
CA CYS A 149 1.60 -11.42 -8.66
C CYS A 149 2.74 -11.74 -7.69
N ASN A 150 2.82 -13.00 -7.26
CA ASN A 150 3.87 -13.54 -6.42
C ASN A 150 4.64 -14.68 -7.10
N GLY A 151 5.55 -14.35 -8.00
CA GLY A 151 6.43 -15.28 -8.69
C GLY A 151 7.57 -15.85 -7.82
N LEU A 152 7.73 -15.40 -6.58
CA LEU A 152 8.67 -15.99 -5.62
C LEU A 152 8.08 -17.21 -4.90
N GLY A 153 6.75 -17.37 -4.95
CA GLY A 153 6.04 -18.46 -4.28
C GLY A 153 6.21 -18.37 -2.76
N THR A 154 6.65 -19.46 -2.14
CA THR A 154 6.89 -19.53 -0.68
C THR A 154 8.28 -19.04 -0.27
N ASN A 155 9.15 -18.70 -1.23
CA ASN A 155 10.46 -18.14 -0.92
C ASN A 155 10.31 -16.67 -0.57
N CYS A 156 10.98 -16.24 0.50
CA CYS A 156 11.06 -14.84 0.89
C CYS A 156 12.49 -14.32 0.75
N ARG A 157 12.60 -13.01 0.63
CA ARG A 157 13.82 -12.22 0.51
C ARG A 157 14.21 -11.69 1.89
N ILE A 158 15.48 -11.81 2.24
CA ILE A 158 16.00 -11.31 3.53
C ILE A 158 16.20 -9.79 3.49
N ALA A 159 16.46 -9.17 4.65
CA ALA A 159 16.67 -7.73 4.71
C ALA A 159 17.78 -7.26 3.76
N GLY A 160 17.54 -6.14 3.07
CA GLY A 160 18.44 -5.57 2.07
C GLY A 160 18.35 -6.18 0.67
N GLU A 161 17.64 -7.29 0.48
CA GLU A 161 17.36 -7.81 -0.87
C GLU A 161 16.24 -7.02 -1.56
N THR A 162 16.23 -7.03 -2.89
CA THR A 162 15.21 -6.35 -3.69
C THR A 162 13.84 -6.98 -3.51
N CYS A 163 12.81 -6.15 -3.48
CA CYS A 163 11.41 -6.54 -3.33
C CYS A 163 10.49 -5.65 -4.17
N ALA A 164 9.28 -6.12 -4.41
CA ALA A 164 8.17 -5.36 -4.96
C ALA A 164 7.08 -5.11 -3.91
N SER A 165 6.85 -6.05 -2.99
CA SER A 165 5.88 -5.89 -1.90
C SER A 165 6.39 -6.50 -0.59
N SER A 166 5.72 -6.20 0.52
CA SER A 166 6.05 -6.82 1.82
C SER A 166 5.93 -8.36 1.80
N ASN A 167 5.10 -8.92 0.90
CA ASN A 167 5.00 -10.37 0.70
C ASN A 167 6.27 -11.01 0.12
N ASP A 168 7.12 -10.22 -0.55
CA ASP A 168 8.41 -10.73 -1.02
C ASP A 168 9.39 -10.88 0.14
N CYS A 169 9.17 -10.18 1.25
CA CYS A 169 10.12 -10.07 2.34
C CYS A 169 9.84 -11.07 3.46
N CYS A 170 10.89 -11.63 4.03
CA CYS A 170 10.76 -12.52 5.17
C CYS A 170 10.13 -11.77 6.35
N ASN A 171 9.32 -12.48 7.15
CA ASN A 171 8.53 -11.91 8.24
C ASN A 171 7.62 -10.74 7.83
N GLN A 172 7.32 -10.64 6.53
CA GLN A 172 6.49 -9.59 5.95
C GLN A 172 7.05 -8.18 6.21
N ALA A 173 8.38 -8.07 6.28
CA ALA A 173 9.04 -6.79 6.48
C ALA A 173 8.64 -5.78 5.37
N PRO A 174 8.53 -4.48 5.68
CA PRO A 174 8.18 -3.48 4.68
C PRO A 174 9.13 -3.48 3.49
N CYS A 175 8.58 -3.32 2.30
CA CYS A 175 9.34 -3.16 1.08
C CYS A 175 9.49 -1.67 0.78
N VAL A 176 10.64 -1.08 1.09
CA VAL A 176 10.84 0.38 1.10
C VAL A 176 12.11 0.75 0.33
N PRO A 177 12.23 1.96 -0.23
CA PRO A 177 13.39 2.33 -1.02
C PRO A 177 14.64 2.46 -0.15
N ASP A 178 15.76 2.03 -0.70
CA ASP A 178 17.09 2.36 -0.20
C ASP A 178 17.52 3.79 -0.61
N ALA A 179 18.76 4.15 -0.31
CA ALA A 179 19.33 5.45 -0.68
C ALA A 179 19.43 5.66 -2.21
N ALA A 180 19.46 4.60 -3.01
CA ALA A 180 19.42 4.66 -4.47
C ALA A 180 17.98 4.71 -5.02
N GLY A 181 16.96 4.59 -4.16
CA GLY A 181 15.56 4.55 -4.56
C GLY A 181 15.10 3.20 -5.08
N ILE A 182 15.86 2.13 -4.84
CA ILE A 182 15.49 0.75 -5.17
C ILE A 182 14.78 0.15 -3.96
N LEU A 183 13.61 -0.44 -4.18
CA LEU A 183 12.85 -1.11 -3.13
C LEU A 183 13.61 -2.33 -2.59
N ARG A 184 13.79 -2.37 -1.28
CA ARG A 184 14.43 -3.46 -0.54
C ARG A 184 13.63 -3.84 0.69
N CYS A 185 13.76 -5.10 1.08
CA CYS A 185 13.22 -5.57 2.35
C CYS A 185 13.87 -4.81 3.49
N TYR A 186 13.06 -4.11 4.28
CA TYR A 186 13.55 -3.25 5.34
C TYR A 186 14.16 -4.06 6.47
N ALA A 187 15.38 -3.71 6.87
CA ALA A 187 16.02 -4.25 8.06
C ALA A 187 15.39 -3.58 9.29
N VAL A 188 14.28 -4.14 9.80
CA VAL A 188 13.61 -3.56 10.96
C VAL A 188 14.52 -3.64 12.20
N PRO A 189 14.87 -2.51 12.85
CA PRO A 189 15.74 -2.54 14.02
C PRO A 189 15.17 -3.42 15.14
N GLY A 190 15.96 -4.37 15.63
CA GLY A 190 15.53 -5.31 16.68
C GLY A 190 14.66 -6.47 16.18
N GLY A 191 14.31 -6.49 14.89
CA GLY A 191 13.79 -7.67 14.22
C GLY A 191 14.94 -8.60 13.86
N SER A 192 14.92 -9.84 14.34
CA SER A 192 15.85 -10.84 13.85
C SER A 192 15.24 -11.54 12.62
N ASP A 193 15.99 -11.57 11.53
CA ASP A 193 15.73 -12.42 10.34
C ASP A 193 15.90 -13.93 10.65
N GLY A 194 15.74 -14.34 11.92
CA GLY A 194 16.23 -15.61 12.44
C GLY A 194 15.57 -16.14 13.72
N GLY A 195 14.26 -15.94 13.91
CA GLY A 195 13.52 -16.84 14.81
C GLY A 195 12.39 -16.29 15.68
N VAL A 196 11.83 -15.10 15.41
CA VAL A 196 10.54 -14.73 16.02
C VAL A 196 9.43 -14.87 14.98
N PRO A 197 8.39 -15.69 15.23
CA PRO A 197 7.25 -15.80 14.33
C PRO A 197 6.33 -14.60 14.54
N GLY A 198 6.45 -13.56 13.74
CA GLY A 198 5.47 -12.48 13.72
C GLY A 198 5.76 -11.38 12.71
N PRO A 199 4.71 -10.69 12.19
CA PRO A 199 4.89 -9.49 11.40
C PRO A 199 5.62 -8.44 12.25
N ILE A 200 6.77 -7.99 11.76
CA ILE A 200 7.55 -6.94 12.42
C ILE A 200 6.99 -5.60 11.95
N CYS A 201 6.65 -4.72 12.90
CA CYS A 201 6.26 -3.35 12.59
C CYS A 201 7.44 -2.40 12.74
N VAL A 202 7.40 -1.29 12.02
CA VAL A 202 8.45 -0.27 12.02
C VAL A 202 8.16 0.77 13.12
N PRO A 203 9.10 0.97 14.07
CA PRO A 203 8.99 2.03 15.06
C PRO A 203 8.99 3.43 14.43
N LYS A 204 8.55 4.43 15.20
CA LYS A 204 8.62 5.84 14.78
C LYS A 204 10.04 6.21 14.36
N GLY A 205 10.17 6.94 13.26
CA GLY A 205 11.44 7.32 12.64
C GLY A 205 11.94 6.34 11.56
N GLY A 206 11.39 5.13 11.46
CA GLY A 206 11.76 4.17 10.42
C GLY A 206 10.98 4.36 9.11
N SER A 207 11.48 3.78 8.01
CA SER A 207 10.88 3.88 6.68
C SER A 207 9.62 3.04 6.54
N CYS A 208 8.64 3.55 5.79
CA CYS A 208 7.39 2.84 5.50
C CYS A 208 6.89 3.15 4.09
N SER A 209 6.09 2.24 3.55
CA SER A 209 5.33 2.41 2.31
C SER A 209 3.86 2.72 2.61
N ILE A 210 3.30 2.16 3.69
CA ILE A 210 1.89 2.27 4.08
C ILE A 210 1.72 2.26 5.60
N ASN A 211 0.55 2.65 6.12
CA ASN A 211 0.29 2.69 7.56
C ASN A 211 0.46 1.32 8.25
N ALA A 212 0.15 0.24 7.53
CA ALA A 212 0.31 -1.14 8.02
C ALA A 212 1.76 -1.55 8.29
N ASP A 213 2.75 -0.81 7.75
CA ASP A 213 4.17 -1.04 8.02
C ASP A 213 4.56 -0.52 9.41
N CYS A 214 3.83 0.48 9.91
CA CYS A 214 4.13 1.14 11.17
C CYS A 214 3.54 0.40 12.36
N CYS A 215 4.22 0.51 13.52
CA CYS A 215 3.68 -0.01 14.76
C CYS A 215 2.40 0.71 15.19
N PRO A 216 1.49 0.04 15.92
CA PRO A 216 0.28 0.65 16.45
C PRO A 216 0.59 1.98 17.17
N GLY A 217 -0.22 3.00 16.88
CA GLY A 217 0.01 4.37 17.35
C GLY A 217 0.98 5.20 16.50
N ALA A 218 1.38 4.71 15.32
CA ALA A 218 2.08 5.48 14.31
C ALA A 218 1.43 5.30 12.93
N THR A 219 1.49 6.32 12.08
CA THR A 219 1.06 6.30 10.68
C THR A 219 2.28 6.42 9.77
N CYS A 220 2.14 5.99 8.51
CA CYS A 220 3.17 6.24 7.52
C CYS A 220 3.07 7.66 6.97
N VAL A 221 3.89 8.58 7.50
CA VAL A 221 3.86 9.99 7.11
C VAL A 221 4.60 10.16 5.78
N GLN A 222 3.84 10.27 4.69
CA GLN A 222 4.37 10.53 3.36
C GLN A 222 4.44 12.04 3.09
N LYS A 223 5.60 12.54 2.67
CA LYS A 223 5.70 13.92 2.16
C LYS A 223 4.83 14.06 0.91
N VAL A 224 4.31 15.26 0.65
CA VAL A 224 3.46 15.52 -0.52
C VAL A 224 4.10 14.98 -1.81
N GLY A 225 3.36 14.08 -2.45
CA GLY A 225 3.71 13.35 -3.67
C GLY A 225 4.79 12.27 -3.52
N SER A 226 5.33 12.03 -2.34
CA SER A 226 6.26 10.93 -2.08
C SER A 226 5.50 9.62 -2.17
N THR A 227 6.12 8.60 -2.73
CA THR A 227 5.53 7.26 -2.79
C THR A 227 5.77 6.47 -1.51
N GLN A 228 6.57 7.02 -0.59
CA GLN A 228 7.15 6.38 0.59
C GLN A 228 7.23 7.41 1.73
N GLY A 229 7.23 6.94 2.97
CA GLY A 229 7.12 7.77 4.17
C GLY A 229 8.03 7.32 5.31
N VAL A 230 7.81 7.96 6.45
CA VAL A 230 8.46 7.63 7.72
C VAL A 230 7.36 7.39 8.76
N CYS A 231 7.48 6.32 9.53
CA CYS A 231 6.56 6.07 10.63
C CYS A 231 6.64 7.20 11.64
N GLY A 232 5.51 7.81 11.96
CA GLY A 232 5.45 8.95 12.86
C GLY A 232 4.06 9.14 13.43
N ASP A 233 3.90 10.19 14.23
CA ASP A 233 2.56 10.62 14.64
C ASP A 233 1.74 11.01 13.42
N ALA A 234 0.43 10.76 13.48
CA ALA A 234 -0.50 11.29 12.49
C ALA A 234 -0.43 12.81 12.54
N THR A 235 0.33 13.40 11.63
CA THR A 235 0.27 14.83 11.40
C THR A 235 -0.94 15.08 10.51
N PRO A 236 -1.86 15.96 10.92
CA PRO A 236 -2.90 16.42 10.01
C PRO A 236 -2.25 16.91 8.71
N PRO A 237 -2.89 16.70 7.55
CA PRO A 237 -2.45 17.32 6.31
C PRO A 237 -2.20 18.81 6.59
N PRO A 238 -1.02 19.37 6.25
CA PRO A 238 -0.85 20.79 6.45
C PRO A 238 -1.84 21.47 5.49
N GLY A 239 -2.68 22.39 5.99
CA GLY A 239 -3.66 23.05 5.13
C GLY A 239 -4.90 23.65 5.80
N THR A 240 -5.23 23.26 7.02
CA THR A 240 -6.27 23.94 7.80
C THR A 240 -5.85 23.92 9.26
N ASP A 241 -5.74 25.09 9.90
CA ASP A 241 -6.06 25.13 11.33
C ASP A 241 -7.39 24.40 11.50
N PRO A 242 -7.57 23.55 12.52
CA PRO A 242 -8.87 22.95 12.79
C PRO A 242 -9.92 24.07 12.70
N ALA A 243 -10.98 23.85 11.91
CA ALA A 243 -12.12 24.75 11.99
C ALA A 243 -12.45 24.83 13.49
N LYS A 244 -12.38 26.03 14.06
CA LYS A 244 -12.88 26.25 15.42
C LYS A 244 -14.38 26.05 15.33
N ASP A 245 -14.82 24.80 15.46
CA ASP A 245 -16.19 24.51 15.79
C ASP A 245 -16.49 25.30 17.07
N ALA A 246 -17.50 26.16 17.02
CA ALA A 246 -17.93 26.98 18.15
C ALA A 246 -18.59 26.14 19.27
N GLY A 247 -18.20 24.86 19.38
CA GLY A 247 -18.56 23.97 20.45
C GLY A 247 -17.60 24.15 21.62
N THR A 248 -18.17 24.18 22.83
CA THR A 248 -17.47 24.08 24.11
C THR A 248 -16.32 23.06 24.03
N PRO A 249 -15.13 23.31 24.63
CA PRO A 249 -14.03 22.35 24.61
C PRO A 249 -14.46 21.07 25.33
N GLY A 250 -14.99 20.13 24.56
CA GLY A 250 -14.93 18.72 24.89
C GLY A 250 -13.45 18.37 24.88
N SER A 251 -13.01 17.62 25.88
CA SER A 251 -11.67 17.05 25.90
C SER A 251 -11.41 16.39 24.55
N ASP A 252 -10.53 16.98 23.73
CA ASP A 252 -9.86 16.32 22.62
C ASP A 252 -9.00 15.22 23.25
N ALA A 253 -9.67 14.14 23.66
CA ALA A 253 -9.02 12.92 24.02
C ALA A 253 -8.17 12.55 22.80
N PRO A 254 -6.88 12.21 22.98
CA PRO A 254 -6.10 11.62 21.91
C PRO A 254 -6.96 10.53 21.26
N ALA A 255 -7.06 10.54 19.93
CA ALA A 255 -7.78 9.50 19.21
C ALA A 255 -7.42 8.15 19.83
N PRO A 256 -8.41 7.27 20.11
CA PRO A 256 -8.15 6.02 20.80
C PRO A 256 -7.00 5.30 20.09
N ILE A 257 -5.99 4.88 20.86
CA ILE A 257 -4.83 4.14 20.37
C ILE A 257 -5.31 2.74 20.00
N CYS A 258 -5.99 2.64 18.87
CA CYS A 258 -6.28 1.38 18.19
C CYS A 258 -5.34 1.24 16.99
N ALA A 259 -5.08 0.00 16.60
CA ALA A 259 -4.32 -0.36 15.42
C ALA A 259 -5.17 -0.10 14.16
N GLU A 260 -4.59 0.63 13.21
CA GLU A 260 -5.21 0.91 11.92
C GLU A 260 -5.26 -0.34 11.04
N TYR A 261 -6.01 -0.29 9.93
CA TYR A 261 -6.08 -1.39 8.98
C TYR A 261 -4.67 -1.83 8.53
N GLY A 262 -4.40 -3.14 8.63
CA GLY A 262 -3.15 -3.80 8.32
C GLY A 262 -2.08 -3.76 9.42
N GLN A 263 -2.25 -2.95 10.46
CA GLN A 263 -1.31 -2.91 11.59
C GLN A 263 -1.43 -4.16 12.46
N ILE A 264 -0.35 -4.44 13.20
CA ILE A 264 -0.29 -5.62 14.05
C ILE A 264 -1.29 -5.55 15.21
N CYS A 265 -1.85 -6.71 15.57
CA CYS A 265 -2.79 -6.86 16.67
C CYS A 265 -2.60 -8.22 17.36
N LYS A 266 -3.12 -8.32 18.58
CA LYS A 266 -3.24 -9.59 19.33
C LYS A 266 -4.69 -10.04 19.43
N THR A 267 -5.61 -9.08 19.53
CA THR A 267 -7.05 -9.33 19.64
C THR A 267 -7.82 -8.34 18.78
N SER A 268 -9.05 -8.68 18.38
CA SER A 268 -9.90 -7.76 17.61
C SER A 268 -10.24 -6.46 18.36
N ALA A 269 -10.09 -6.42 19.68
CA ALA A 269 -10.27 -5.21 20.48
C ALA A 269 -9.14 -4.18 20.27
N ASP A 270 -7.98 -4.62 19.73
CA ASP A 270 -6.87 -3.72 19.40
C ASP A 270 -7.18 -2.91 18.13
N CYS A 271 -8.09 -3.38 17.28
CA CYS A 271 -8.32 -2.85 15.95
C CYS A 271 -9.36 -1.73 15.91
N CYS A 272 -9.10 -0.69 15.12
CA CYS A 272 -10.05 0.39 14.92
C CYS A 272 -11.31 -0.09 14.18
N ASN A 273 -12.43 0.61 14.40
CA ASN A 273 -13.69 0.46 13.65
C ASN A 273 -14.31 -0.94 13.69
N GLY A 274 -14.01 -1.75 14.72
CA GLY A 274 -14.57 -3.10 14.84
C GLY A 274 -14.00 -4.10 13.84
N ILE A 275 -12.88 -3.77 13.19
CA ILE A 275 -12.14 -4.69 12.32
C ILE A 275 -11.61 -5.87 13.14
N SER A 276 -11.58 -7.06 12.55
CA SER A 276 -11.09 -8.25 13.24
C SER A 276 -9.56 -8.31 13.25
N CYS A 277 -9.00 -8.93 14.29
CA CYS A 277 -7.60 -9.30 14.29
C CYS A 277 -7.42 -10.65 13.62
N TRP A 278 -7.01 -10.62 12.35
CA TRP A 278 -6.84 -11.81 11.51
C TRP A 278 -5.37 -12.01 11.19
N ASN A 279 -4.84 -13.22 11.45
CA ASN A 279 -3.42 -13.54 11.27
C ASN A 279 -2.46 -12.52 11.92
N GLY A 280 -2.86 -11.94 13.06
CA GLY A 280 -2.07 -10.94 13.78
C GLY A 280 -2.07 -9.54 13.16
N LYS A 281 -2.99 -9.25 12.23
CA LYS A 281 -3.21 -7.92 11.64
C LYS A 281 -4.67 -7.49 11.70
N CYS A 282 -4.90 -6.19 11.83
CA CYS A 282 -6.24 -5.61 11.78
C CYS A 282 -6.76 -5.58 10.34
N MET A 283 -7.53 -6.58 9.93
CA MET A 283 -8.03 -6.65 8.56
C MET A 283 -9.35 -7.37 8.47
N ASP A 284 -10.03 -7.21 7.33
CA ASP A 284 -11.20 -8.01 7.03
C ASP A 284 -10.80 -9.47 6.84
N GLN A 285 -11.68 -10.39 7.25
CA GLN A 285 -11.41 -11.81 7.12
C GLN A 285 -11.27 -12.17 5.64
N ILE A 286 -10.12 -12.73 5.27
CA ILE A 286 -9.93 -13.33 3.95
C ILE A 286 -10.71 -14.65 3.93
N ILE A 287 -11.81 -14.68 3.19
CA ILE A 287 -12.54 -15.92 2.89
C ILE A 287 -11.84 -16.55 1.68
N TYR A 288 -11.40 -17.80 1.81
CA TYR A 288 -10.84 -18.62 0.73
C TYR A 288 -11.84 -19.68 0.28
#